data_AF-A0A2M7TY86-F1
#
_entry.id   AF-A0A2M7TY86-F1
#
_cell.length_a   1.000
_cell.length_b   1.000
_cell.length_c   1.000
_cell.angle_alpha   90.00
_cell.angle_beta   90.00
_cell.angle_gamma   90.00
#
_symmetry.space_group_name_H-M   'P 1'
#
loop_
_entity.id
_entity.type
_entity.pdbx_description
1 polymer ?
#
loop_
_entity_poly.entity_id
_entity_poly.type
_entity_poly.pdbx_seq_one_letter_code
_entity_poly.pdbx_strand_id
1 'polypeptide(L)' 'MGDLTRIATNVRALQSLSSMQKINNAIGQHQTRLSTGKKINSAADDPAGYQLARGLESRGRGLTVALANVS' A
#
# COMPACT_ATOMS: atom_id res chain seq x y z
N MET A 1 3.45 -15.67 -44.00
CA MET A 1 4.04 -14.88 -42.90
C MET A 1 2.96 -14.00 -42.26
N GLY A 2 1.90 -14.57 -41.68
CA GLY A 2 0.76 -13.80 -41.14
C GLY A 2 0.10 -14.40 -39.89
N ASP A 3 0.54 -15.58 -39.43
CA ASP A 3 -0.07 -16.28 -38.29
C ASP A 3 0.65 -16.05 -36.96
N LEU A 4 1.99 -15.84 -36.97
CA LEU A 4 2.74 -15.55 -35.74
C LEU A 4 2.30 -14.24 -35.08
N THR A 5 1.90 -13.24 -35.86
CA THR A 5 1.50 -11.93 -35.33
C THR A 5 0.11 -11.96 -34.70
N ARG A 6 -0.76 -12.92 -35.04
CA ARG A 6 -2.13 -13.04 -34.51
C ARG A 6 -2.19 -13.79 -33.17
N ILE A 7 -1.31 -14.79 -32.99
CA ILE A 7 -1.10 -15.49 -31.72
C ILE A 7 -0.30 -14.61 -30.74
N ALA A 8 0.72 -13.89 -31.23
CA ALA A 8 1.54 -13.00 -30.40
C ALA A 8 0.85 -11.66 -30.04
N THR A 9 -0.18 -11.21 -30.77
CA THR A 9 -0.89 -9.96 -30.46
C THR A 9 -1.68 -10.04 -29.16
N ASN A 10 -2.29 -11.20 -28.84
CA ASN A 10 -3.07 -11.32 -27.62
C ASN A 10 -2.19 -11.55 -26.38
N VAL A 11 -1.03 -12.20 -26.51
CA VAL A 11 -0.10 -12.36 -25.38
C VAL A 11 0.42 -11.01 -24.89
N ARG A 12 0.79 -10.10 -25.82
CA ARG A 12 1.17 -8.74 -25.45
C ARG A 12 0.00 -7.92 -24.91
N ALA A 13 -1.21 -8.08 -25.46
CA ALA A 13 -2.40 -7.42 -24.92
C ALA A 13 -2.77 -7.91 -23.51
N LEU A 14 -2.70 -9.21 -23.24
CA LEU A 14 -2.88 -9.82 -21.91
C LEU A 14 -1.79 -9.37 -20.92
N GLN A 15 -0.54 -9.29 -21.36
CA GLN A 15 0.55 -8.77 -20.53
C GLN A 15 0.34 -7.29 -20.20
N SER A 16 -0.09 -6.47 -21.16
CA SER A 16 -0.47 -5.08 -20.94
C SER A 16 -1.66 -4.95 -20.01
N LEU A 17 -2.68 -5.82 -20.13
CA LEU A 17 -3.83 -5.85 -19.23
C LEU A 17 -3.43 -6.23 -17.80
N SER A 18 -2.60 -7.27 -17.63
CA SER A 18 -2.05 -7.65 -16.33
C SER A 18 -1.21 -6.53 -15.71
N SER A 19 -0.42 -5.83 -16.53
CA SER A 19 0.36 -4.67 -16.11
C SER A 19 -0.54 -3.49 -15.71
N MET A 20 -1.59 -3.22 -16.47
CA MET A 20 -2.63 -2.23 -16.15
C MET A 20 -3.35 -2.56 -14.84
N GLN A 21 -3.66 -3.84 -14.57
CA GLN A 21 -4.25 -4.28 -13.32
C GLN A 21 -3.30 -4.06 -12.14
N LYS A 22 -2.00 -4.36 -12.31
CA LYS A 22 -0.97 -4.06 -11.30
C LYS A 22 -0.84 -2.56 -11.04
N ILE A 23 -0.85 -1.75 -12.10
CA ILE A 23 -0.80 -0.28 -12.00
C ILE A 23 -2.03 0.25 -11.27
N ASN A 24 -3.23 -0.24 -11.58
CA ASN A 24 -4.45 0.15 -10.87
C ASN A 24 -4.38 -0.21 -9.38
N ASN A 25 -3.88 -1.40 -9.04
CA ASN A 25 -3.70 -1.79 -7.65
C ASN A 25 -2.69 -0.88 -6.93
N ALA A 26 -1.56 -0.58 -7.58
CA ALA A 26 -0.55 0.34 -7.04
C ALA A 26 -1.14 1.74 -6.81
N ILE A 27 -1.89 2.29 -7.78
CA ILE A 27 -2.61 3.57 -7.64
C ILE A 27 -3.56 3.52 -6.44
N GLY A 28 -4.33 2.45 -6.27
CA GLY A 28 -5.20 2.26 -5.11
C GLY A 28 -4.43 2.35 -3.79
N GLN A 29 -3.30 1.64 -3.68
CA GLN A 29 -2.44 1.71 -2.49
C GLN A 29 -1.88 3.13 -2.25
N HIS A 30 -1.43 3.80 -3.32
CA HIS A 30 -0.94 5.18 -3.22
C HIS A 30 -2.05 6.13 -2.75
N GLN A 31 -3.27 5.98 -3.27
CA GLN A 31 -4.43 6.76 -2.84
C GLN A 31 -4.75 6.53 -1.36
N THR A 32 -4.68 5.28 -0.88
CA THR A 32 -4.86 4.98 0.55
C THR A 32 -3.77 5.63 1.40
N ARG A 33 -2.50 5.60 0.97
CA ARG A 33 -1.39 6.28 1.66
C ARG A 33 -1.56 7.79 1.70
N LEU A 34 -2.01 8.41 0.61
CA LEU A 34 -2.30 9.84 0.55
C LEU A 34 -3.48 10.20 1.49
N SER A 35 -4.56 9.42 1.47
CA SER A 35 -5.74 9.68 2.29
C SER A 35 -5.51 9.52 3.79
N THR A 36 -4.62 8.62 4.19
CA THR A 36 -4.32 8.33 5.60
C THR A 36 -3.10 9.07 6.11
N GLY A 37 -2.24 9.55 5.20
CA GLY A 37 -0.90 10.06 5.49
C GLY A 37 0.06 8.99 6.04
N LYS A 38 -0.36 7.72 6.13
CA LYS A 38 0.44 6.64 6.72
C LYS A 38 1.05 5.77 5.63
N LYS A 39 2.35 5.48 5.77
CA LYS A 39 3.08 4.59 4.84
C LYS A 39 2.58 3.13 4.94
N ILE A 40 2.21 2.70 6.14
CA ILE A 40 1.67 1.37 6.46
C ILE A 40 0.20 1.56 6.83
N ASN A 41 -0.71 1.04 6.00
CA ASN A 41 -2.16 1.21 6.18
C ASN A 41 -2.86 -0.04 6.70
N SER A 42 -2.32 -1.21 6.41
CA SER A 42 -2.87 -2.48 6.88
C SER A 42 -1.82 -3.31 7.61
N ALA A 43 -2.25 -4.07 8.61
CA ALA A 43 -1.43 -5.10 9.25
C ALA A 43 -1.03 -6.22 8.25
N ALA A 44 -1.75 -6.33 7.14
CA ALA A 44 -1.44 -7.24 6.04
C ALA A 44 -0.25 -6.76 5.18
N ASP A 45 0.03 -5.45 5.13
CA ASP A 45 1.13 -4.90 4.32
C ASP A 45 2.50 -5.13 4.99
N ASP A 46 2.56 -4.95 6.31
CA ASP A 46 3.73 -5.22 7.14
C ASP A 46 3.30 -5.42 8.60
N PRO A 47 3.10 -6.66 9.07
CA PRO A 47 2.66 -6.92 10.43
C PRO A 47 3.68 -6.45 11.47
N ALA A 48 4.98 -6.56 11.20
CA ALA A 48 6.02 -6.16 12.15
C ALA A 48 6.11 -4.63 12.26
N GLY A 49 6.17 -3.93 11.12
CA GLY A 49 6.17 -2.47 11.06
C GLY A 49 4.88 -1.87 11.62
N TYR A 50 3.73 -2.51 11.40
CA TYR A 50 2.45 -2.09 11.96
C TYR A 50 2.41 -2.20 13.50
N GLN A 51 2.88 -3.31 14.06
CA GLN A 51 2.90 -3.50 15.52
C GLN A 51 3.85 -2.51 16.21
N LEU A 52 5.03 -2.27 15.63
CA LEU A 52 5.96 -1.26 16.13
C LEU A 52 5.35 0.14 16.06
N ALA A 53 4.73 0.51 14.94
CA ALA A 53 4.07 1.80 14.76
C ALA A 53 2.94 1.99 15.80
N ARG A 54 2.10 0.97 16.02
CA ARG A 54 1.05 0.99 17.06
C ARG A 54 1.63 1.11 18.47
N GLY A 55 2.73 0.41 18.76
CA GLY A 55 3.44 0.52 20.03
C GLY A 55 3.96 1.94 20.29
N LEU A 56 4.59 2.55 19.29
CA LEU A 56 5.06 3.95 19.35
C LEU A 56 3.89 4.93 19.50
N GLU A 57 2.80 4.75 18.76
CA GLU A 57 1.59 5.58 18.85
C GLU A 57 0.97 5.51 20.26
N SER A 58 0.94 4.32 20.86
CA SER A 58 0.48 4.12 22.23
C SER A 58 1.38 4.79 23.27
N ARG A 59 2.70 4.70 23.11
CA ARG A 59 3.68 5.39 23.98
C ARG A 59 3.53 6.91 23.87
N GLY A 60 3.38 7.44 22.65
CA GLY A 60 3.15 8.85 22.39
C GLY A 60 1.90 9.37 23.13
N ARG A 61 0.77 8.67 23.01
CA ARG A 61 -0.45 9.01 23.77
C ARG A 61 -0.23 8.98 25.28
N GLY A 62 0.47 7.96 25.79
CA GLY A 62 0.82 7.86 27.21
C GLY A 62 1.65 9.06 27.69
N LEU A 63 2.61 9.51 26.89
CA LEU A 63 3.40 10.71 27.17
C LEU A 63 2.55 11.98 27.12
N THR A 64 1.62 12.11 26.19
CA THR A 64 0.69 13.26 26.12
C THR A 64 -0.17 13.36 27.39
N VAL A 65 -0.71 12.23 27.86
CA VAL A 65 -1.48 12.19 29.11
C VAL A 65 -0.59 12.48 30.32
N ALA A 66 0.61 11.91 30.37
CA ALA A 66 1.56 12.18 31.44
C ALA A 66 1.95 13.67 31.49
N LEU A 67 2.17 14.29 30.34
CA LEU A 67 2.45 15.73 30.24
C LEU A 67 1.25 16.56 30.73
N ALA A 68 0.04 16.22 30.29
CA ALA A 68 -1.19 16.89 30.72
C ALA A 68 -1.46 16.76 32.23
N ASN A 69 -1.00 15.67 32.85
CA ASN A 69 -1.11 15.47 34.30
C ASN A 69 -0.03 16.23 35.09
N VAL A 70 1.07 16.64 34.45
CA VAL A 70 2.19 17.37 35.08
C VAL A 70 2.05 18.90 34.90
N SER A 71 1.42 19.35 33.81
CA SER A 71 1.15 20.76 33.50
C SER A 71 -0.01 21.36 34.27
#